data_AF-A0A418TBX5-F1
#
_entry.id   AF-A0A418TBX5-F1
#
_cell.length_a   1.000
_cell.length_b   1.000
_cell.length_c   1.000
_cell.angle_alpha   90.00
_cell.angle_beta   90.00
_cell.angle_gamma   90.00
#
_symmetry.space_group_name_H-M   'P 1'
#
loop_
_entity.id
_entity.type
_entity.pdbx_description
1 polymer ?
#
loop_
_entity_poly.entity_id
_entity_poly.type
_entity_poly.pdbx_seq_one_letter_code
_entity_poly.pdbx_strand_id
1 'polypeptide(L)'
;MHVSKQLLVTKTARNTQYQLYRVDMLHPATYNDYRGTIIEQNVRITAYGIVAITFIGQEEIYYDSGPLSAQGYQVSWLFNYLHRLGFNDLVEIREVIWREHESWTWNQYGNPFGKVANQTLRKQIRKLLH
;
A
#
# COMPACT_ATOMS: atom_id res chain seq x y z
N MET A 1 13.31 9.56 -10.27
CA MET A 1 13.81 8.63 -9.24
C MET A 1 13.10 7.31 -9.43
N HIS A 2 13.82 6.22 -9.74
CA HIS A 2 13.21 4.89 -9.75
C HIS A 2 12.82 4.53 -8.31
N VAL A 3 11.52 4.42 -8.08
CA VAL A 3 10.98 3.94 -6.81
C VAL A 3 11.24 2.43 -6.76
N SER A 4 12.30 2.02 -6.06
CA SER A 4 12.68 0.60 -5.98
C SER A 4 11.75 -0.13 -5.02
N LYS A 5 10.97 -1.08 -5.55
CA LYS A 5 10.20 -2.00 -4.73
C LYS A 5 11.12 -3.01 -4.07
N GLN A 6 10.87 -3.31 -2.81
CA GLN A 6 11.48 -4.42 -2.10
C GLN A 6 10.48 -5.54 -1.97
N LEU A 7 10.75 -6.67 -2.61
CA LEU A 7 9.99 -7.90 -2.41
C LEU A 7 10.14 -8.37 -0.95
N LEU A 8 9.02 -8.62 -0.28
CA LEU A 8 9.00 -9.11 1.11
C LEU A 8 8.72 -10.60 1.17
N VAL A 9 7.67 -11.05 0.46
CA VAL A 9 7.18 -12.42 0.51
C VAL A 9 6.64 -12.82 -0.85
N THR A 10 6.87 -14.07 -1.24
CA THR A 10 6.24 -14.69 -2.41
C THR A 10 5.47 -15.93 -1.99
N LYS A 11 4.27 -16.13 -2.54
CA LYS A 11 3.49 -17.35 -2.38
C LYS A 11 2.84 -17.73 -3.71
N THR A 12 2.74 -19.02 -3.97
CA THR A 12 2.08 -19.55 -5.17
C THR A 12 0.83 -20.32 -4.77
N ALA A 13 -0.24 -20.14 -5.52
CA ALA A 13 -1.44 -20.97 -5.45
C ALA A 13 -1.92 -21.23 -6.87
N ARG A 14 -2.06 -22.52 -7.23
CA ARG A 14 -2.47 -22.95 -8.58
C ARG A 14 -1.59 -22.30 -9.66
N ASN A 15 -2.18 -21.50 -10.56
CA ASN A 15 -1.50 -20.84 -11.67
C ASN A 15 -1.19 -19.36 -11.36
N THR A 16 -1.22 -18.94 -10.10
CA THR A 16 -0.94 -17.55 -9.71
C THR A 16 0.16 -17.50 -8.66
N GLN A 17 1.18 -16.67 -8.93
CA GLN A 17 2.17 -16.25 -7.96
C GLN A 17 1.79 -14.87 -7.42
N TYR A 18 1.66 -14.78 -6.10
CA TYR A 18 1.45 -13.53 -5.38
C TYR A 18 2.75 -13.07 -4.75
N GLN A 19 3.02 -11.77 -4.82
CA GLN A 19 4.19 -11.13 -4.24
C GLN A 19 3.74 -9.96 -3.37
N LEU A 20 4.10 -9.97 -2.09
CA LEU A 20 3.96 -8.82 -1.21
C LEU A 20 5.24 -7.98 -1.31
N TYR A 21 5.10 -6.69 -1.55
CA TYR A 21 6.24 -5.77 -1.61
C TYR A 21 6.09 -4.56 -0.70
N ARG A 22 7.23 -3.96 -0.40
CA ARG A 22 7.39 -2.69 0.30
C ARG A 22 7.97 -1.65 -0.64
N VAL A 23 7.56 -0.41 -0.48
CA VAL A 23 8.04 0.70 -1.30
C VAL A 23 8.03 2.00 -0.52
N ASP A 24 9.05 2.84 -0.71
CA ASP A 24 9.02 4.20 -0.18
C ASP A 24 8.45 5.17 -1.22
N MET A 25 7.49 5.98 -0.81
CA MET A 25 6.83 6.96 -1.67
C MET A 25 6.73 8.32 -0.99
N LEU A 26 6.56 9.37 -1.79
CA LEU A 26 6.18 10.68 -1.29
C LEU A 26 4.66 10.73 -1.18
N HIS A 27 4.17 11.26 -0.06
CA HIS A 27 2.75 11.47 0.17
C HIS A 27 2.52 12.86 0.75
N PRO A 28 1.53 13.64 0.27
CA PRO A 28 1.18 14.92 0.85
C PRO A 28 0.68 14.72 2.29
N ALA A 29 1.15 15.54 3.22
CA ALA A 29 0.73 15.52 4.61
C ALA A 29 0.39 16.93 5.07
N THR A 30 -0.55 17.02 6.01
CA THR A 30 -0.98 18.27 6.62
C THR A 30 -0.80 18.19 8.13
N TYR A 31 -0.17 19.21 8.70
CA TYR A 31 -0.05 19.40 10.14
C TYR A 31 -0.70 20.74 10.51
N ASN A 32 -1.59 20.71 11.49
CA ASN A 32 -2.19 21.91 12.06
C ASN A 32 -1.71 22.04 13.51
N ASP A 33 -1.09 23.17 13.85
CA ASP A 33 -0.77 23.47 15.24
C ASP A 33 -2.02 24.01 15.99
N TYR A 34 -1.94 24.09 17.31
CA TYR A 34 -3.04 24.62 18.13
C TYR A 34 -3.22 26.14 17.99
N ARG A 35 -2.32 26.82 17.27
CA ARG A 35 -2.33 28.26 17.02
C ARG A 35 -2.93 28.61 15.65
N GLY A 36 -3.35 27.61 14.87
CA GLY A 36 -3.95 27.78 13.54
C GLY A 36 -2.94 27.79 12.38
N THR A 37 -1.66 27.50 12.63
CA THR A 37 -0.64 27.36 11.59
C THR A 37 -0.83 26.02 10.88
N ILE A 38 -1.11 26.09 9.58
CA ILE A 38 -1.21 24.92 8.71
C ILE A 38 0.11 24.76 7.95
N ILE A 39 0.73 23.60 8.08
CA ILE A 39 1.95 23.22 7.35
C ILE A 39 1.60 22.04 6.46
N GLU A 40 1.83 22.21 5.16
CA GLU A 40 1.62 21.18 4.14
C GLU A 40 2.96 20.83 3.49
N GLN A 41 3.32 19.55 3.51
CA GLN A 41 4.59 19.09 2.95
C GLN A 41 4.47 17.64 2.47
N ASN A 42 5.19 17.33 1.38
CA ASN A 42 5.41 15.96 0.98
C ASN A 42 6.37 15.26 1.96
N VAL A 43 5.90 14.17 2.57
CA VAL A 43 6.71 13.33 3.45
C VAL A 43 6.99 11.99 2.79
N ARG A 44 8.19 11.45 3.04
CA ARG A 44 8.52 10.09 2.64
C ARG A 44 7.88 9.11 3.63
N ILE A 45 7.05 8.21 3.11
CA ILE A 45 6.43 7.12 3.86
C ILE A 45 6.73 5.78 3.21
N THR A 46 6.75 4.74 4.03
CA THR A 46 6.77 3.36 3.57
C THR A 46 5.34 2.89 3.34
N ALA A 47 5.10 2.29 2.18
CA ALA A 47 3.84 1.70 1.78
C ALA A 47 4.04 0.27 1.26
N TYR A 48 2.94 -0.46 1.14
CA TYR A 48 2.93 -1.87 0.80
C TYR A 48 1.93 -2.13 -0.32
N GLY A 49 2.24 -3.06 -1.20
CA GLY A 49 1.38 -3.46 -2.31
C GLY A 49 1.54 -4.94 -2.66
N ILE A 50 0.75 -5.40 -3.62
CA ILE A 50 0.70 -6.79 -4.06
C ILE A 50 0.90 -6.84 -5.57
N VAL A 51 1.77 -7.74 -6.03
CA VAL A 51 1.82 -8.15 -7.43
C VAL A 51 1.23 -9.55 -7.55
N ALA A 52 0.38 -9.77 -8.54
CA ALA A 52 -0.11 -11.08 -8.96
C ALA A 52 0.41 -11.39 -10.36
N ILE A 53 1.00 -12.56 -10.52
CA ILE A 53 1.52 -13.06 -11.79
C ILE A 53 0.75 -14.34 -12.10
N THR A 54 -0.10 -14.29 -13.12
CA THR A 54 -0.92 -15.44 -13.53
C THR A 54 -0.30 -16.09 -14.76
N PHE A 55 -0.13 -17.41 -14.71
CA PHE A 55 0.46 -18.22 -15.78
C PHE A 55 -0.65 -18.85 -16.62
N ILE A 56 -0.67 -18.55 -17.93
CA ILE A 56 -1.61 -19.11 -18.90
C ILE A 56 -0.82 -19.78 -20.03
N GLY A 57 -0.65 -21.10 -19.94
CA GLY A 57 0.21 -21.83 -20.86
C GLY A 57 1.67 -21.40 -20.71
N GLN A 58 2.22 -20.74 -21.73
CA GLN A 58 3.56 -20.16 -21.72
C GLN A 58 3.57 -18.64 -21.45
N GLU A 59 2.40 -18.03 -21.32
CA GLU A 59 2.27 -16.59 -21.09
C GLU A 59 2.18 -16.26 -19.60
N GLU A 60 2.72 -15.09 -19.24
CA GLU A 60 2.67 -14.53 -17.90
C GLU A 60 1.94 -13.19 -17.95
N ILE A 61 0.86 -13.08 -17.19
CA ILE A 61 0.13 -11.82 -17.06
C ILE A 61 0.44 -11.20 -15.70
N TYR A 62 1.01 -10.00 -15.76
CA TYR A 62 1.42 -9.23 -14.59
C TYR A 62 0.34 -8.23 -14.19
N TYR A 63 -0.06 -8.29 -12.93
CA TYR A 63 -0.89 -7.27 -12.30
C TYR A 63 -0.18 -6.72 -11.06
N ASP A 64 0.01 -5.41 -11.03
CA ASP A 64 0.54 -4.69 -9.88
C ASP A 64 -0.54 -3.78 -9.31
N SER A 65 -0.85 -3.97 -8.03
CA SER A 65 -1.87 -3.16 -7.34
C SER A 65 -1.44 -1.71 -7.12
N GLY A 66 -0.16 -1.41 -7.28
CA GLY A 66 0.44 -0.21 -6.70
C GLY A 66 0.47 -0.27 -5.17
N PRO A 67 0.99 0.78 -4.50
CA PRO A 67 0.91 0.88 -3.05
C PRO A 67 -0.56 0.98 -2.62
N LEU A 68 -0.98 0.08 -1.73
CA LEU A 68 -2.35 0.00 -1.24
C LEU A 68 -2.53 0.61 0.16
N SER A 69 -1.52 0.52 1.01
CA SER A 69 -1.59 1.08 2.37
C SER A 69 -0.21 1.31 2.98
N ALA A 70 -0.12 2.28 3.89
CA ALA A 70 1.04 2.47 4.77
C ALA A 70 1.04 1.50 5.96
N GLN A 71 -0.08 0.81 6.21
CA GLN A 71 -0.21 -0.20 7.26
C GLN A 71 0.09 -1.60 6.72
N GLY A 72 1.33 -2.07 6.90
CA GLY A 72 1.77 -3.37 6.37
C GLY A 72 0.91 -4.57 6.78
N TYR A 73 0.27 -4.54 7.96
CA TYR A 73 -0.60 -5.63 8.40
C TYR A 73 -1.88 -5.76 7.55
N GLN A 74 -2.42 -4.65 7.01
CA GLN A 74 -3.61 -4.69 6.15
C GLN A 74 -3.29 -5.40 4.83
N VAL A 75 -2.21 -4.97 4.19
CA VAL A 75 -1.77 -5.55 2.91
C VAL A 75 -1.29 -6.98 3.09
N SER A 76 -0.62 -7.30 4.21
CA SER A 76 -0.25 -8.67 4.56
C SER A 76 -1.48 -9.57 4.76
N TRP A 77 -2.52 -9.07 5.43
CA TRP A 77 -3.77 -9.83 5.58
C TRP A 77 -4.42 -10.10 4.21
N LEU A 78 -4.56 -9.07 3.37
CA LEU A 78 -5.11 -9.19 2.01
C LEU A 78 -4.30 -10.17 1.15
N PHE A 79 -2.97 -10.08 1.21
CA PHE A 79 -2.07 -11.01 0.53
C PHE A 79 -2.31 -12.48 0.93
N ASN A 80 -2.42 -12.74 2.24
CA ASN A 80 -2.70 -14.08 2.73
C ASN A 80 -4.12 -14.54 2.39
N TYR A 81 -5.08 -13.61 2.35
CA TYR A 81 -6.45 -13.86 1.96
C TYR A 81 -6.56 -14.29 0.49
N LEU A 82 -5.94 -13.54 -0.43
CA LEU A 82 -5.85 -13.89 -1.86
C LEU A 82 -5.20 -15.26 -2.06
N HIS A 83 -4.06 -15.50 -1.39
CA HIS A 83 -3.36 -16.79 -1.47
C HIS A 83 -4.23 -17.96 -1.02
N ARG A 84 -4.96 -17.79 0.10
CA ARG A 84 -5.84 -18.84 0.64
C ARG A 84 -7.00 -19.17 -0.29
N LEU A 85 -7.57 -18.17 -0.97
CA LEU A 85 -8.64 -18.38 -1.93
C LEU A 85 -8.14 -19.01 -3.24
N GLY A 86 -6.88 -18.78 -3.60
CA GLY A 86 -6.25 -19.41 -4.76
C GLY A 86 -6.89 -18.98 -6.08
N PHE A 87 -7.18 -17.68 -6.21
CA PHE A 87 -7.76 -17.12 -7.42
C PHE A 87 -6.83 -17.30 -8.62
N ASN A 88 -7.41 -17.70 -9.75
CA ASN A 88 -6.70 -17.89 -11.02
C ASN A 88 -7.10 -16.86 -12.07
N ASP A 89 -8.12 -16.05 -11.79
CA ASP A 89 -8.55 -14.98 -12.66
C ASP A 89 -8.07 -13.63 -12.12
N LEU A 90 -7.46 -12.84 -13.00
CA LEU A 90 -6.99 -11.51 -12.67
C LEU A 90 -8.14 -10.53 -12.39
N VAL A 91 -9.31 -10.74 -13.00
CA VAL A 91 -10.48 -9.89 -12.72
C VAL A 91 -10.92 -10.07 -11.28
N GLU A 92 -11.10 -11.32 -10.83
CA GLU A 92 -11.43 -11.64 -9.43
C GLU A 92 -10.38 -11.08 -8.45
N ILE A 93 -9.10 -11.22 -8.76
CA ILE A 93 -8.01 -10.69 -7.93
C ILE A 93 -8.11 -9.17 -7.80
N ARG A 94 -8.35 -8.46 -8.92
CA ARG A 94 -8.51 -6.99 -8.94
C ARG A 94 -9.71 -6.55 -8.12
N GLU A 95 -10.85 -7.21 -8.29
CA GLU A 95 -12.09 -6.87 -7.57
C GLU A 95 -11.92 -7.02 -6.06
N VAL A 96 -11.30 -8.13 -5.60
CA VAL A 96 -11.03 -8.35 -4.18
C VAL A 96 -10.07 -7.29 -3.64
N ILE A 97 -8.99 -6.97 -4.36
CA ILE A 97 -8.04 -5.94 -3.94
C ILE A 97 -8.71 -4.57 -3.86
N TRP A 98 -9.52 -4.22 -4.87
CA TRP A 98 -10.19 -2.92 -4.93
C TRP A 98 -11.21 -2.75 -3.82
N ARG A 99 -12.05 -3.76 -3.57
CA ARG A 99 -13.04 -3.74 -2.49
C ARG A 99 -12.39 -3.55 -1.12
N GLU A 100 -11.29 -4.25 -0.87
CA GLU A 100 -10.57 -4.12 0.41
C GLU A 100 -9.90 -2.75 0.53
N HIS A 101 -9.26 -2.27 -0.54
CA HIS A 101 -8.67 -0.93 -0.57
C HIS A 101 -9.71 0.17 -0.30
N GLU A 102 -10.89 0.09 -0.94
CA GLU A 102 -12.00 1.02 -0.71
C GLU A 102 -12.41 1.05 0.77
N SER A 103 -12.54 -0.11 1.42
CA SER A 103 -12.87 -0.17 2.85
C SER A 103 -11.83 0.55 3.73
N TRP A 104 -10.56 0.56 3.33
CA TRP A 104 -9.48 1.24 4.06
C TRP A 104 -9.53 2.76 3.89
N THR A 105 -10.19 3.27 2.85
CA THR A 105 -10.41 4.71 2.65
C THR A 105 -11.46 5.29 3.58
N TRP A 106 -12.31 4.47 4.21
CA TRP A 106 -13.38 4.90 5.12
C TRP A 106 -12.87 5.29 6.51
N ASN A 107 -11.79 6.08 6.55
CA ASN A 107 -11.19 6.60 7.77
C ASN A 107 -11.22 8.15 7.76
N GLN A 108 -10.95 8.78 8.90
CA GLN A 108 -11.00 10.24 9.04
C GLN A 108 -10.06 11.03 8.10
N TYR A 109 -9.08 10.38 7.48
CA TYR A 109 -8.14 10.96 6.53
C TYR A 109 -8.57 10.73 5.07
N GLY A 110 -9.62 9.93 4.82
CA GLY A 110 -10.12 9.61 3.48
C GLY A 110 -9.18 8.76 2.62
N ASN A 111 -8.08 8.25 3.17
CA ASN A 111 -7.11 7.43 2.45
C ASN A 111 -6.25 6.58 3.42
N PRO A 112 -5.70 5.45 2.98
CA PRO A 112 -4.95 4.53 3.84
C PRO A 112 -3.55 5.02 4.23
N PHE A 113 -3.08 6.16 3.70
CA PHE A 113 -1.74 6.69 3.95
C PHE A 113 -1.73 7.84 4.96
N GLY A 114 -2.82 8.60 5.04
CA GLY A 114 -2.89 9.93 5.67
C GLY A 114 -2.52 9.92 7.15
N LYS A 115 -2.92 8.88 7.89
CA LYS A 115 -2.52 8.71 9.30
C LYS A 115 -1.01 8.68 9.47
N VAL A 116 -0.32 7.87 8.66
CA VAL A 116 1.14 7.68 8.74
C VAL A 116 1.87 8.90 8.19
N ALA A 117 1.37 9.49 7.11
CA ALA A 117 1.93 10.70 6.52
C ALA A 117 1.89 11.87 7.52
N ASN A 118 0.73 12.15 8.13
CA ASN A 118 0.57 13.24 9.09
C ASN A 118 1.37 13.00 10.38
N GLN A 119 1.47 11.74 10.84
CA GLN A 119 2.34 11.39 11.97
C GLN A 119 3.82 11.61 11.66
N THR A 120 4.25 11.32 10.42
CA THR A 120 5.62 11.53 9.96
C THR A 120 5.94 13.02 9.92
N LEU A 121 5.06 13.85 9.35
CA LEU A 121 5.21 15.31 9.33
C LEU A 121 5.29 15.89 10.74
N ARG A 122 4.40 15.47 11.65
CA ARG A 122 4.41 15.92 13.05
C ARG A 122 5.73 15.60 13.75
N LYS A 123 6.33 14.44 13.47
CA LYS A 123 7.63 14.06 14.02
C LYS A 123 8.76 14.92 13.45
N GLN A 124 8.72 15.23 12.15
CA GLN A 124 9.72 16.10 11.50
C GLN A 124 9.68 17.52 12.08
N ILE A 125 8.50 18.11 12.20
CA ILE A 125 8.34 19.47 12.74
C ILE A 125 8.81 19.54 14.19
N ARG A 126 8.46 18.55 15.03
CA ARG A 126 8.95 18.50 16.42
C ARG A 126 10.48 18.48 16.52
N LYS A 127 11.17 17.83 15.58
CA LYS A 127 12.64 17.81 15.54
C LYS A 127 13.27 19.13 15.06
N LEU A 128 12.51 20.00 14.39
CA LEU A 128 13.00 21.32 13.97
C LEU A 128 12.81 22.38 15.06
N LEU A 129 11.90 22.13 16.01
CA LEU A 129 11.59 23.03 17.12
C LEU A 129 12.42 22.74 18.39
N HIS A 130 13.15 21.61 18.42
CA HIS A 130 14.04 21.17 19.50
C HIS A 130 15.46 21.04 18.96
#